data_AF-W7TIV3-F1
#
_entry.id   AF-W7TIV3-F1
#
_cell.length_a   1.000
_cell.length_b   1.000
_cell.length_c   1.000
_cell.angle_alpha   90.00
_cell.angle_beta   90.00
_cell.angle_gamma   90.00
#
_symmetry.space_group_name_H-M   'P 1'
#
loop_
_entity.id
_entity.type
_entity.pdbx_description
1 polymer ?
#
loop_
_entity_poly.entity_id
_entity_poly.type
_entity_poly.pdbx_seq_one_letter_code
_entity_poly.pdbx_strand_id
1 'polypeptide(L)'
;MSQAKQSPSKMLVMLPIFFMAQKVTYTDDLVNILRISYYAVQAVTLLVAYVYIRNKIMAANDRTPIYLPPVALPFGMGPAADNPRPKETSYFDHEMEQLNTLIRSTLIGVAMVSFMHWKMGVKPVLLLQTLMGPMNLMDNGLVKKYVLGSKERVWGELLDGEDDATIPVGAVGAVEKEGEGESVEEKAKRMEKVMDEVFNKEKPCAALLKVLQKENVNYQTQQEQYSPLTVLCSRPDVTEEQVKQALFLGAHKFHRDEDGCTALHWAAMKGAVAAATVLTSGNNRDVEKLLGMQDGDKKTAVELAKESIEPTHEQVEAILQAAEKRIEAAMVENLD
;
A
#
# COMPACT_ATOMS: atom_id res chain seq x y z
N MET A 1 17.53 9.02 3.96
CA MET A 1 18.58 8.15 3.38
C MET A 1 18.45 6.77 3.99
N SER A 2 17.68 5.88 3.38
CA SER A 2 17.64 4.48 3.78
C SER A 2 17.90 3.71 2.51
N GLN A 3 19.16 3.36 2.26
CA GLN A 3 19.49 2.46 1.17
C GLN A 3 18.80 1.12 1.45
N ALA A 4 18.14 0.52 0.46
CA ALA A 4 17.85 -0.90 0.51
C ALA A 4 19.14 -1.58 0.95
N LYS A 5 19.12 -2.22 2.11
CA LYS A 5 20.21 -3.08 2.54
C LYS A 5 20.17 -4.30 1.61
N GLN A 6 20.60 -4.12 0.36
CA GLN A 6 21.56 -5.04 -0.23
C GLN A 6 22.51 -5.40 0.91
N SER A 7 22.69 -6.69 1.18
CA SER A 7 23.61 -7.14 2.23
C SER A 7 24.86 -6.25 2.17
N PRO A 8 25.31 -5.66 3.28
CA PRO A 8 26.40 -4.67 3.27
C PRO A 8 27.61 -5.14 2.45
N SER A 9 27.82 -6.46 2.36
CA SER A 9 28.80 -7.11 1.49
C SER A 9 28.58 -6.86 -0.02
N LYS A 10 27.34 -6.91 -0.51
CA LYS A 10 27.01 -6.69 -1.93
C LYS A 10 27.24 -5.26 -2.36
N MET A 11 26.81 -4.27 -1.57
CA MET A 11 27.08 -2.86 -1.91
C MET A 11 28.59 -2.56 -1.93
N LEU A 12 29.32 -3.15 -0.99
CA LEU A 12 30.77 -3.00 -0.90
C LEU A 12 31.49 -3.63 -2.10
N VAL A 13 30.96 -4.73 -2.64
CA VAL A 13 31.50 -5.37 -3.86
C VAL A 13 31.05 -4.66 -5.14
N MET A 14 29.82 -4.15 -5.20
CA MET A 14 29.23 -3.63 -6.43
C MET A 14 29.67 -2.21 -6.77
N LEU A 15 29.98 -1.38 -5.78
CA LEU A 15 30.44 -0.02 -6.01
C LEU A 15 31.80 0.03 -6.74
N PRO A 16 32.83 -0.74 -6.35
CA PRO A 16 34.07 -0.86 -7.14
C PRO A 16 33.84 -1.39 -8.55
N ILE A 17 32.98 -2.40 -8.72
CA ILE A 17 32.66 -3.00 -10.02
C ILE A 17 32.00 -1.96 -10.95
N PHE A 18 31.10 -1.14 -10.42
CA PHE A 18 30.45 -0.06 -11.17
C PHE A 18 31.46 0.97 -11.69
N PHE A 19 32.37 1.45 -10.84
CA PHE A 19 33.42 2.38 -11.26
C PHE A 19 34.38 1.75 -12.26
N MET A 20 34.73 0.48 -12.07
CA MET A 20 35.58 -0.26 -13.00
C MET A 20 34.91 -0.40 -14.36
N ALA A 21 33.62 -0.71 -14.39
CA ALA A 21 32.83 -0.82 -15.62
C ALA A 21 32.84 0.48 -16.44
N GLN A 22 32.88 1.65 -15.80
CA GLN A 22 32.98 2.93 -16.52
C GLN A 22 34.37 3.18 -17.12
N LYS A 23 35.42 2.54 -16.59
CA LYS A 23 36.81 2.71 -17.02
C LYS A 23 37.27 1.67 -18.05
N VAL A 24 36.48 0.63 -18.30
CA VAL A 24 36.79 -0.41 -19.29
C VAL A 24 36.59 0.13 -20.71
N THR A 25 37.57 -0.12 -21.58
CA THR A 25 37.44 0.14 -23.02
C THR A 25 36.67 -1.01 -23.67
N TYR A 26 35.47 -0.71 -24.18
CA TYR A 26 34.58 -1.70 -24.79
C TYR A 26 34.89 -1.87 -26.29
N THR A 27 35.78 -2.81 -26.61
CA THR A 27 36.03 -3.29 -27.98
C THR A 27 34.83 -4.09 -28.51
N ASP A 28 34.66 -4.15 -29.84
CA ASP A 28 33.52 -4.84 -30.45
C ASP A 28 33.50 -6.35 -30.12
N ASP A 29 34.67 -6.98 -30.06
CA ASP A 29 34.82 -8.37 -29.63
C ASP A 29 34.37 -8.57 -28.18
N LEU A 30 34.75 -7.67 -27.27
CA LEU A 30 34.36 -7.73 -25.86
C LEU A 30 32.84 -7.54 -25.71
N VAL A 31 32.23 -6.63 -26.47
CA VAL A 31 30.78 -6.43 -26.44
C VAL A 31 30.04 -7.68 -26.91
N ASN A 32 30.54 -8.37 -27.93
CA ASN A 32 29.94 -9.61 -28.42
C ASN A 32 30.05 -10.75 -27.41
N ILE A 33 31.22 -10.89 -26.77
CA ILE A 33 31.40 -11.84 -25.66
C ILE A 33 30.42 -11.53 -24.53
N LEU A 34 30.28 -10.26 -24.13
CA LEU A 34 29.36 -9.83 -23.08
C LEU A 34 27.88 -10.10 -23.42
N ARG A 35 27.49 -9.92 -24.69
CA ARG A 35 26.14 -10.29 -25.16
C ARG A 35 25.89 -11.78 -24.97
N ILE A 36 26.80 -12.62 -25.46
CA ILE A 36 26.66 -14.08 -25.40
C ILE A 36 26.64 -14.54 -23.94
N SER A 37 27.57 -14.06 -23.11
CA SER A 37 27.62 -14.42 -21.69
C SER A 37 26.37 -13.98 -20.94
N TYR A 38 25.86 -12.78 -21.21
CA TYR A 38 24.64 -12.27 -20.58
C TYR A 38 23.45 -13.17 -20.91
N TYR A 39 23.17 -13.42 -22.20
CA TYR A 39 22.02 -14.23 -22.60
C TYR A 39 22.18 -15.70 -22.18
N ALA A 40 23.40 -16.23 -22.17
CA ALA A 40 23.65 -17.57 -21.65
C ALA A 40 23.30 -17.69 -20.17
N VAL A 41 23.74 -16.73 -19.34
CA VAL A 41 23.39 -16.69 -17.91
C VAL A 41 21.87 -16.59 -17.73
N GLN A 42 21.20 -15.71 -18.47
CA GLN A 42 19.74 -15.54 -18.34
C GLN A 42 18.97 -16.78 -18.80
N ALA A 43 19.42 -17.44 -19.86
CA ALA A 43 18.84 -18.70 -20.33
C ALA A 43 19.00 -19.81 -19.29
N VAL A 44 20.18 -19.92 -18.67
CA VAL A 44 20.43 -20.89 -17.57
C VAL A 44 19.53 -20.59 -16.38
N THR A 45 19.41 -19.33 -15.97
CA THR A 45 18.51 -18.89 -14.90
C THR A 45 17.07 -19.31 -15.15
N LEU A 46 16.54 -19.01 -16.34
CA LEU A 46 15.17 -19.37 -16.72
C LEU A 46 14.99 -20.89 -16.80
N LEU A 47 15.98 -21.63 -17.29
CA LEU A 47 15.93 -23.09 -17.35
C LEU A 47 15.89 -23.71 -15.95
N VAL A 48 16.74 -23.24 -15.03
CA VAL A 48 16.76 -23.69 -13.63
C VAL A 48 15.42 -23.39 -12.96
N ALA A 49 14.89 -22.17 -13.13
CA ALA A 49 13.60 -21.79 -12.56
C ALA A 49 12.45 -22.63 -13.15
N TYR A 50 12.33 -22.66 -14.47
CA TYR A 50 11.18 -23.26 -15.15
C TYR A 50 11.17 -24.79 -15.14
N VAL A 51 12.33 -25.43 -15.27
CA VAL A 51 12.41 -26.90 -15.36
C VAL A 51 12.69 -27.50 -13.98
N TYR A 52 13.73 -27.05 -13.28
CA TYR A 52 14.14 -27.71 -12.04
C TYR A 52 13.26 -27.33 -10.84
N ILE A 53 13.12 -26.02 -10.56
CA ILE A 53 12.34 -25.53 -9.42
C ILE A 53 10.86 -25.88 -9.57
N ARG A 54 10.27 -25.62 -10.75
CA ARG A 54 8.85 -25.95 -11.02
C ARG A 54 8.55 -27.43 -10.81
N ASN A 55 9.37 -28.33 -11.36
CA ASN A 55 9.15 -29.77 -11.22
C ASN A 55 9.28 -30.21 -9.75
N LYS A 56 10.21 -29.62 -8.99
CA LYS A 56 10.34 -29.87 -7.56
C LYS A 56 9.14 -29.40 -6.75
N ILE A 57 8.63 -28.19 -6.99
CA ILE A 57 7.42 -27.66 -6.33
C ILE A 57 6.21 -28.55 -6.65
N MET A 58 6.03 -28.92 -7.93
CA MET A 58 4.94 -29.79 -8.35
C MET A 58 5.03 -31.21 -7.78
N ALA A 59 6.23 -31.76 -7.64
CA ALA A 59 6.44 -33.07 -7.04
C ALA A 59 6.26 -33.06 -5.52
N ALA A 60 6.62 -31.96 -4.85
CA ALA A 60 6.42 -31.79 -3.41
C ALA A 60 4.93 -31.59 -3.06
N ASN A 61 4.21 -30.77 -3.84
CA ASN A 61 2.79 -30.44 -3.66
C ASN A 61 2.43 -30.19 -2.18
N ASP A 62 3.26 -29.41 -1.51
CA ASP A 62 3.13 -29.14 -0.08
C ASP A 62 2.00 -28.13 0.14
N ARG A 63 0.91 -28.59 0.77
CA ARG A 63 -0.28 -27.77 1.04
C ARG A 63 -0.36 -27.26 2.47
N THR A 64 0.75 -27.31 3.20
CA THR A 64 0.77 -26.79 4.56
C THR A 64 0.53 -25.26 4.54
N PRO A 65 -0.39 -24.75 5.36
CA PRO A 65 -0.65 -23.32 5.46
C PRO A 65 0.54 -22.63 6.12
N ILE A 66 0.91 -21.48 5.57
CA ILE A 66 1.99 -20.63 6.07
C ILE A 66 1.54 -19.19 6.24
N TYR A 67 2.15 -18.58 7.24
CA TYR A 67 1.93 -17.21 7.66
C TYR A 67 3.15 -16.37 7.31
N LEU A 68 3.05 -15.53 6.27
CA LEU A 68 4.18 -14.74 5.81
C LEU A 68 4.22 -13.36 6.49
N PRO A 69 5.36 -12.96 7.06
CA PRO A 69 5.53 -11.60 7.53
C PRO A 69 5.46 -10.64 6.33
N PRO A 70 4.96 -9.42 6.55
CA PRO A 70 4.83 -8.42 5.50
C PRO A 70 6.20 -8.08 4.89
N VAL A 71 6.30 -8.19 3.56
CA VAL A 71 7.54 -7.94 2.81
C VAL A 71 7.97 -6.49 3.00
N ALA A 72 9.11 -6.27 3.67
CA ALA A 72 9.72 -4.95 3.76
C ALA A 72 10.29 -4.54 2.40
N LEU A 73 9.77 -3.44 1.84
CA LEU A 73 10.24 -2.92 0.56
C LEU A 73 11.69 -2.40 0.64
N PRO A 74 12.46 -2.47 -0.47
CA PRO A 74 13.78 -1.87 -0.55
C PRO A 74 13.72 -0.38 -0.20
N PHE A 75 14.73 0.13 0.51
CA PHE A 75 14.86 1.53 0.95
C PHE A 75 13.93 1.97 2.10
N GLY A 76 13.15 1.09 2.74
CA GLY A 76 12.24 1.52 3.81
C GLY A 76 11.27 2.62 3.37
N MET A 77 11.05 2.72 2.05
CA MET A 77 10.19 3.68 1.36
C MET A 77 8.89 3.01 0.89
N GLY A 78 8.47 1.98 1.62
CA GLY A 78 7.12 1.45 1.58
C GLY A 78 6.41 1.76 2.89
N PRO A 79 5.08 1.90 2.91
CA PRO A 79 4.34 1.95 4.16
C PRO A 79 4.74 0.75 5.02
N ALA A 80 4.91 0.99 6.32
CA ALA A 80 5.26 -0.04 7.27
C ALA A 80 4.14 -1.09 7.28
N ALA A 81 4.34 -2.19 6.55
CA ALA A 81 3.64 -3.45 6.76
C ALA A 81 2.17 -3.27 7.22
N ASP A 82 1.28 -2.89 6.30
CA ASP A 82 -0.14 -2.57 6.59
C ASP A 82 -0.98 -3.76 7.12
N ASN A 83 -0.35 -4.90 7.45
CA ASN A 83 -0.97 -6.06 8.07
C ASN A 83 -0.17 -6.48 9.33
N PRO A 84 -0.73 -6.37 10.55
CA PRO A 84 -0.20 -7.11 11.70
C PRO A 84 -0.54 -8.60 11.64
N ARG A 85 -1.29 -9.05 10.62
CA ARG A 85 -1.61 -10.47 10.43
C ARG A 85 -0.85 -11.03 9.22
N PRO A 86 -0.15 -12.16 9.39
CA PRO A 86 0.58 -12.77 8.29
C PRO A 86 -0.37 -13.18 7.15
N LYS A 87 0.07 -13.07 5.89
CA LYS A 87 -0.74 -13.53 4.75
C LYS A 87 -0.85 -15.05 4.82
N GLU A 88 -2.06 -15.56 5.09
CA GLU A 88 -2.38 -16.99 4.99
C GLU A 88 -2.30 -17.44 3.53
N THR A 89 -1.35 -18.32 3.24
CA THR A 89 -1.22 -18.96 1.93
C THR A 89 -0.63 -20.35 2.11
N SER A 90 -0.85 -21.25 1.16
CA SER A 90 -0.25 -22.59 1.17
C SER A 90 1.18 -22.52 0.61
N TYR A 91 2.12 -23.35 1.11
CA TYR A 91 3.48 -23.41 0.56
C TYR A 91 3.47 -23.58 -0.97
N PHE A 92 2.67 -24.51 -1.50
CA PHE A 92 2.57 -24.74 -2.94
C PHE A 92 2.15 -23.48 -3.71
N ASP A 93 1.11 -22.78 -3.23
CA ASP A 93 0.57 -21.61 -3.91
C ASP A 93 1.56 -20.43 -3.83
N HIS A 94 2.20 -20.26 -2.68
CA HIS A 94 3.20 -19.23 -2.46
C HIS A 94 4.47 -19.43 -3.30
N GLU A 95 5.00 -20.66 -3.33
CA GLU A 95 6.18 -20.99 -4.11
C GLU A 95 5.91 -20.88 -5.62
N MET A 96 4.70 -21.25 -6.07
CA MET A 96 4.28 -21.07 -7.45
C MET A 96 4.13 -19.59 -7.82
N GLU A 97 3.57 -18.75 -6.93
CA GLU A 97 3.47 -17.30 -7.11
C GLU A 97 4.88 -16.66 -7.23
N GLN A 98 5.80 -17.05 -6.35
CA GLN A 98 7.19 -16.60 -6.41
C GLN A 98 7.92 -17.05 -7.67
N LEU A 99 7.71 -18.29 -8.10
CA LEU A 99 8.33 -18.81 -9.32
C LEU A 99 7.85 -18.03 -10.56
N ASN A 100 6.54 -17.80 -10.66
CA ASN A 100 5.97 -16.99 -11.74
C ASN A 100 6.51 -15.56 -11.72
N THR A 101 6.69 -15.00 -10.53
CA THR A 101 7.26 -13.65 -10.35
C THR A 101 8.72 -13.61 -10.78
N LEU A 102 9.54 -14.61 -10.41
CA LEU A 102 10.93 -14.74 -10.83
C LEU A 102 11.05 -14.84 -12.36
N ILE A 103 10.20 -15.66 -13.00
CA ILE A 103 10.22 -15.82 -14.47
C ILE A 103 9.83 -14.50 -15.15
N ARG A 104 8.73 -13.87 -14.71
CA ARG A 104 8.25 -12.61 -15.32
C ARG A 104 9.27 -11.48 -15.16
N SER A 105 9.78 -11.26 -13.96
CA SER A 105 10.79 -10.22 -13.69
C SER A 105 12.08 -10.46 -14.48
N THR A 106 12.53 -11.72 -14.59
CA THR A 106 13.70 -12.05 -15.42
C THR A 106 13.46 -11.72 -16.89
N LEU A 107 12.30 -12.06 -17.45
CA LEU A 107 11.96 -11.75 -18.85
C LEU A 107 11.87 -10.23 -19.10
N ILE A 108 11.23 -9.49 -18.19
CA ILE A 108 11.15 -8.02 -18.26
C ILE A 108 12.56 -7.42 -18.19
N GLY A 109 13.38 -7.87 -17.24
CA GLY A 109 14.77 -7.42 -17.09
C GLY A 109 15.61 -7.68 -18.34
N VAL A 110 15.48 -8.86 -18.96
CA VAL A 110 16.15 -9.19 -20.22
C VAL A 110 15.71 -8.25 -21.35
N ALA A 111 14.42 -7.95 -21.46
CA ALA A 111 13.90 -7.02 -22.46
C ALA A 111 14.45 -5.59 -22.24
N MET A 112 14.43 -5.11 -20.99
CA MET A 112 14.91 -3.78 -20.63
C MET A 112 16.42 -3.62 -20.88
N VAL A 113 17.23 -4.60 -20.46
CA VAL A 113 18.68 -4.59 -20.67
C VAL A 113 19.04 -4.68 -22.16
N SER A 114 18.31 -5.53 -22.90
CA SER A 114 18.49 -5.63 -24.35
C SER A 114 18.17 -4.30 -25.04
N PHE A 115 17.08 -3.63 -24.63
CA PHE A 115 16.71 -2.31 -25.14
C PHE A 115 17.78 -1.25 -24.83
N MET A 116 18.26 -1.17 -23.59
CA MET A 116 19.31 -0.21 -23.20
C MET A 116 20.62 -0.45 -23.98
N HIS A 117 21.01 -1.70 -24.17
CA HIS A 117 22.24 -2.02 -24.89
C HIS A 117 22.13 -1.73 -26.39
N TRP A 118 21.04 -2.17 -27.03
CA TRP A 118 20.90 -2.09 -28.48
C TRP A 118 20.43 -0.72 -28.96
N LYS A 119 19.48 -0.11 -28.25
CA LYS A 119 18.89 1.17 -28.65
C LYS A 119 19.64 2.37 -28.09
N MET A 120 20.06 2.29 -26.83
CA MET A 120 20.74 3.41 -26.16
C MET A 120 22.27 3.28 -26.16
N GLY A 121 22.82 2.15 -26.63
CA GLY A 121 24.26 1.93 -26.74
C GLY A 121 24.99 1.88 -25.40
N VAL A 122 24.28 1.61 -24.29
CA VAL A 122 24.86 1.67 -22.95
C VAL A 122 25.62 0.38 -22.63
N LYS A 123 26.87 0.29 -23.12
CA LYS A 123 27.73 -0.91 -23.02
C LYS A 123 28.01 -1.39 -21.57
N PRO A 124 28.23 -0.52 -20.57
CA PRO A 124 28.49 -0.97 -19.19
C PRO A 124 27.37 -1.78 -18.55
N VAL A 125 26.13 -1.61 -19.02
CA VAL A 125 24.95 -2.31 -18.47
C VAL A 125 25.08 -3.82 -18.67
N LEU A 126 25.60 -4.28 -19.82
CA LEU A 126 25.80 -5.72 -20.05
C LEU A 126 26.80 -6.35 -19.08
N LEU A 127 27.89 -5.66 -18.79
CA LEU A 127 28.91 -6.15 -17.86
C LEU A 127 28.33 -6.28 -16.45
N LEU A 128 27.63 -5.25 -15.99
CA LEU A 128 27.00 -5.24 -14.67
C LEU A 128 25.93 -6.32 -14.56
N GLN A 129 25.06 -6.46 -15.56
CA GLN A 129 23.96 -7.43 -15.54
C GLN A 129 24.44 -8.88 -15.68
N THR A 130 25.56 -9.11 -16.37
CA THR A 130 26.21 -10.43 -16.41
C THR A 130 26.76 -10.84 -15.05
N LEU A 131 27.29 -9.89 -14.27
CA LEU A 131 27.84 -10.15 -12.93
C LEU A 131 26.75 -10.23 -11.86
N MET A 132 25.72 -9.37 -11.96
CA MET A 132 24.62 -9.31 -11.01
C MET A 132 23.63 -10.47 -11.17
N GLY A 133 23.38 -10.93 -12.40
CA GLY A 133 22.40 -11.98 -12.68
C GLY A 133 22.58 -13.24 -11.82
N PRO A 134 23.78 -13.86 -11.77
CA PRO A 134 24.03 -15.04 -10.95
C PRO A 134 23.91 -14.76 -9.45
N MET A 135 24.35 -13.59 -8.98
CA MET A 135 24.27 -13.23 -7.55
C MET A 135 22.81 -13.09 -7.11
N ASN A 136 22.00 -12.36 -7.88
CA ASN A 136 20.57 -12.19 -7.60
C ASN A 136 19.83 -13.53 -7.62
N LEU A 137 20.24 -14.45 -8.51
CA LEU A 137 19.67 -15.79 -8.54
C LEU A 137 20.01 -16.59 -7.28
N MET A 138 21.26 -16.54 -6.80
CA MET A 138 21.67 -17.23 -5.57
C MET A 138 21.00 -16.67 -4.32
N ASP A 139 20.59 -15.40 -4.35
CA ASP A 139 19.88 -14.77 -3.25
C ASP A 139 18.40 -15.14 -3.19
N ASN A 140 17.84 -15.60 -4.30
CA ASN A 140 16.43 -15.96 -4.41
C ASN A 140 16.08 -17.11 -3.47
N GLY A 141 14.96 -16.96 -2.76
CA GLY A 141 14.53 -17.93 -1.77
C GLY A 141 14.27 -19.32 -2.34
N LEU A 142 13.64 -19.43 -3.51
CA LEU A 142 13.37 -20.71 -4.16
C LEU A 142 14.66 -21.43 -4.54
N VAL A 143 15.67 -20.69 -4.99
CA VAL A 143 16.99 -21.24 -5.33
C VAL A 143 17.70 -21.74 -4.07
N LYS A 144 17.65 -20.96 -2.98
CA LYS A 144 18.21 -21.40 -1.69
C LYS A 144 17.57 -22.69 -1.17
N LYS A 145 16.24 -22.81 -1.27
CA LYS A 145 15.50 -24.00 -0.84
C LYS A 145 15.79 -25.22 -1.71
N TYR A 146 15.64 -25.09 -3.03
CA TYR A 146 15.63 -26.25 -3.94
C TYR A 146 16.99 -26.57 -4.57
N VAL A 147 17.85 -25.58 -4.79
CA VAL A 147 19.16 -25.74 -5.43
C VAL A 147 20.27 -25.85 -4.39
N LEU A 148 20.28 -24.96 -3.40
CA LEU A 148 21.30 -24.99 -2.32
C LEU A 148 20.93 -25.93 -1.16
N GLY A 149 19.70 -26.44 -1.12
CA GLY A 149 19.24 -27.38 -0.09
C GLY A 149 19.21 -26.78 1.32
N SER A 150 19.07 -25.44 1.42
CA SER A 150 18.96 -24.79 2.73
C SER A 150 17.69 -25.24 3.45
N LYS A 151 17.84 -25.62 4.72
CA LYS A 151 16.74 -25.99 5.62
C LYS A 151 16.25 -24.81 6.46
N GLU A 152 16.83 -23.63 6.27
CA GLU A 152 16.40 -22.42 6.98
C GLU A 152 15.05 -21.94 6.45
N ARG A 153 14.26 -21.29 7.32
CA ARG A 153 13.01 -20.63 6.93
C ARG A 153 13.33 -19.49 5.98
N VAL A 154 13.13 -19.76 4.70
CA VAL A 154 13.58 -18.90 3.61
C VAL A 154 12.80 -17.59 3.55
N TRP A 155 11.56 -17.60 4.03
CA TRP A 155 10.64 -16.48 3.96
C TRP A 155 10.27 -15.91 5.32
N GLY A 156 10.91 -16.39 6.39
CA GLY A 156 10.60 -15.98 7.77
C GLY A 156 9.18 -16.39 8.18
N GLU A 157 8.66 -17.47 7.61
CA GLU A 157 7.28 -17.91 7.77
C GLU A 157 6.97 -18.45 9.18
N LEU A 158 5.75 -18.19 9.67
CA LEU A 158 5.16 -18.81 10.86
C LEU A 158 4.36 -20.06 10.46
N LEU A 159 4.43 -21.10 11.29
CA LEU A 159 3.59 -22.31 11.17
C LEU A 159 2.39 -22.21 12.11
N ASP A 160 1.33 -22.99 11.84
CA ASP A 160 0.14 -23.06 12.70
C ASP A 160 0.51 -23.29 14.18
N GLY A 161 0.26 -22.29 15.03
CA GLY A 161 0.43 -22.36 16.48
C GLY A 161 1.73 -21.77 17.05
N GLU A 162 2.55 -21.08 16.26
CA GLU A 162 3.70 -20.30 16.76
C GLU A 162 3.33 -18.81 16.95
N ASP A 163 3.80 -18.17 18.03
CA ASP A 163 3.54 -16.75 18.32
C ASP A 163 4.51 -15.80 17.58
N ASP A 164 4.08 -14.57 17.28
CA ASP A 164 4.84 -13.52 16.53
C ASP A 164 6.22 -13.17 17.14
N ALA A 165 6.49 -13.53 18.40
CA ALA A 165 7.73 -13.22 19.09
C ALA A 165 8.92 -14.12 18.68
N THR A 166 8.70 -15.15 17.88
CA THR A 166 9.72 -16.17 17.55
C THR A 166 10.52 -15.89 16.29
N ILE A 167 10.34 -14.73 15.64
CA ILE A 167 11.00 -14.40 14.36
C ILE A 167 12.53 -14.26 14.56
N PRO A 168 13.37 -15.14 13.96
CA PRO A 168 14.80 -14.86 13.85
C PRO A 168 14.99 -13.69 12.87
N VAL A 169 15.50 -12.58 13.37
CA VAL A 169 15.88 -11.38 12.61
C VAL A 169 17.03 -11.75 11.67
N GLY A 170 16.72 -12.29 10.48
CA GLY A 170 17.79 -12.79 9.61
C GLY A 170 17.45 -13.23 8.18
N ALA A 171 16.18 -13.37 7.79
CA ALA A 171 15.83 -13.86 6.44
C ALA A 171 14.94 -12.87 5.69
N VAL A 172 15.53 -11.79 5.19
CA VAL A 172 14.87 -10.89 4.24
C VAL A 172 15.18 -11.39 2.82
N GLY A 173 14.39 -12.34 2.33
CA GLY A 173 14.33 -12.68 0.92
C GLY A 173 13.64 -11.55 0.17
N ALA A 174 14.40 -10.78 -0.59
CA ALA A 174 13.88 -9.67 -1.39
C ALA A 174 12.85 -10.18 -2.40
N VAL A 175 11.58 -9.86 -2.18
CA VAL A 175 10.54 -9.89 -3.21
C VAL A 175 10.60 -8.54 -3.91
N GLU A 176 11.33 -8.47 -5.02
CA GLU A 176 11.14 -7.41 -6.00
C GLU A 176 9.81 -7.68 -6.72
N LYS A 177 8.76 -6.97 -6.28
CA LYS A 177 7.58 -6.77 -7.12
C LYS A 177 7.88 -5.63 -8.11
N GLU A 178 8.37 -5.98 -9.29
CA GLU A 178 8.09 -5.20 -10.49
C GLU A 178 6.86 -5.82 -11.16
N GLY A 179 5.69 -5.34 -10.78
CA GLY A 179 4.50 -5.37 -11.61
C GLY A 179 4.12 -3.93 -11.88
N GLU A 180 3.79 -3.60 -13.13
CA GLU A 180 3.29 -2.30 -13.60
C GLU A 180 2.36 -1.68 -12.54
N GLY A 181 2.93 -0.83 -11.69
CA GLY A 181 2.20 -0.12 -10.66
C GLY A 181 1.95 1.27 -11.18
N GLU A 182 0.69 1.69 -11.21
CA GLU A 182 0.34 3.11 -11.31
C GLU A 182 1.27 3.89 -10.40
N SER A 183 1.93 4.91 -10.96
CA SER A 183 2.80 5.81 -10.21
C SER A 183 2.04 6.41 -9.03
N VAL A 184 2.76 6.84 -7.99
CA VAL A 184 2.13 7.51 -6.82
C VAL A 184 1.26 8.69 -7.27
N GLU A 185 1.70 9.39 -8.32
CA GLU A 185 0.95 10.48 -8.93
C GLU A 185 -0.31 10.01 -9.66
N GLU A 186 -0.26 8.89 -10.39
CA GLU A 186 -1.45 8.30 -11.01
C GLU A 186 -2.45 7.80 -9.98
N LYS A 187 -1.99 7.21 -8.87
CA LYS A 187 -2.86 6.80 -7.77
C LYS A 187 -3.55 7.99 -7.09
N ALA A 188 -2.82 9.10 -6.88
CA ALA A 188 -3.38 10.33 -6.35
C ALA A 188 -4.42 10.93 -7.33
N LYS A 189 -4.08 11.03 -8.61
CA LYS A 189 -5.00 11.49 -9.67
C LYS A 189 -6.25 10.62 -9.77
N ARG A 190 -6.10 9.30 -9.64
CA ARG A 190 -7.22 8.35 -9.63
C ARG A 190 -8.10 8.52 -8.39
N MET A 191 -7.50 8.74 -7.22
CA MET A 191 -8.25 9.01 -5.99
C MET A 191 -9.05 10.31 -6.11
N GLU A 192 -8.39 11.41 -6.51
CA GLU A 192 -9.00 12.72 -6.68
C GLU A 192 -10.15 12.66 -7.69
N LYS A 193 -9.94 12.01 -8.84
CA LYS A 193 -11.01 11.78 -9.83
C LYS A 193 -12.22 11.03 -9.24
N VAL A 194 -12.00 9.97 -8.46
CA VAL A 194 -13.11 9.21 -7.86
C VAL A 194 -13.84 10.03 -6.80
N MET A 195 -13.12 10.86 -6.04
CA MET A 195 -13.71 11.78 -5.08
C MET A 195 -14.59 12.82 -5.76
N ASP A 196 -14.12 13.42 -6.85
CA ASP A 196 -14.87 14.42 -7.63
C ASP A 196 -16.14 13.82 -8.25
N GLU A 197 -16.04 12.62 -8.85
CA GLU A 197 -17.17 11.91 -9.44
C GLU A 197 -18.25 11.56 -8.38
N VAL A 198 -17.83 11.24 -7.16
CA VAL A 198 -18.75 10.91 -6.05
C VAL A 198 -19.39 12.19 -5.50
N PHE A 199 -18.60 13.25 -5.32
CA PHE A 199 -19.07 14.56 -4.86
C PHE A 199 -20.11 15.17 -5.82
N ASN A 200 -19.85 15.12 -7.13
CA ASN A 200 -20.74 15.63 -8.19
C ASN A 200 -21.94 14.72 -8.51
N LYS A 201 -22.13 13.65 -7.72
CA LYS A 201 -23.20 12.67 -7.85
C LYS A 201 -23.21 11.82 -9.13
N GLU A 202 -22.07 11.72 -9.82
CA GLU A 202 -21.92 10.86 -10.99
C GLU A 202 -21.76 9.37 -10.60
N LYS A 203 -21.19 9.11 -9.42
CA LYS A 203 -21.00 7.76 -8.87
C LYS A 203 -21.55 7.61 -7.45
N PRO A 204 -21.97 6.38 -7.06
CA PRO A 204 -22.42 6.12 -5.69
C PRO A 204 -21.25 6.12 -4.69
N CYS A 205 -21.53 6.37 -3.42
CA CYS A 205 -20.55 6.34 -2.31
C CYS A 205 -19.75 5.03 -2.24
N ALA A 206 -20.35 3.90 -2.67
CA ALA A 206 -19.69 2.60 -2.74
C ALA A 206 -18.48 2.57 -3.70
N ALA A 207 -18.44 3.44 -4.71
CA ALA A 207 -17.30 3.53 -5.62
C ALA A 207 -16.04 4.06 -4.91
N LEU A 208 -16.20 5.06 -4.04
CA LEU A 208 -15.11 5.61 -3.22
C LEU A 208 -14.59 4.55 -2.25
N LEU A 209 -15.49 3.81 -1.59
CA LEU A 209 -15.13 2.78 -0.61
C LEU A 209 -14.34 1.60 -1.21
N LYS A 210 -14.54 1.28 -2.49
CA LYS A 210 -13.73 0.25 -3.18
C LYS A 210 -12.27 0.66 -3.36
N VAL A 211 -12.01 1.97 -3.38
CA VAL A 211 -10.68 2.55 -3.55
C VAL A 211 -10.08 2.98 -2.20
N LEU A 212 -10.93 3.18 -1.19
CA LEU A 212 -10.55 3.58 0.15
C LEU A 212 -9.75 2.48 0.85
N GLN A 213 -8.61 2.88 1.42
CA GLN A 213 -7.68 2.05 2.18
C GLN A 213 -7.15 2.89 3.35
N LYS A 214 -6.58 2.28 4.38
CA LYS A 214 -6.12 3.01 5.58
C LYS A 214 -5.05 4.06 5.26
N GLU A 215 -4.30 3.86 4.18
CA GLU A 215 -3.22 4.73 3.74
C GLU A 215 -3.73 5.97 2.99
N ASN A 216 -4.92 5.89 2.40
CA ASN A 216 -5.50 6.96 1.58
C ASN A 216 -6.82 7.52 2.14
N VAL A 217 -7.33 6.96 3.24
CA VAL A 217 -8.58 7.39 3.89
C VAL A 217 -8.53 8.85 4.34
N ASN A 218 -7.32 9.37 4.57
CA ASN A 218 -7.03 10.75 4.94
C ASN A 218 -6.34 11.53 3.82
N TYR A 219 -6.46 11.07 2.56
CA TYR A 219 -6.05 11.85 1.40
C TYR A 219 -6.76 13.21 1.42
N GLN A 220 -6.08 14.26 0.98
CA GLN A 220 -6.63 15.61 0.87
C GLN A 220 -6.48 16.05 -0.58
N THR A 221 -7.57 16.50 -1.19
CA THR A 221 -7.52 17.09 -2.54
C THR A 221 -6.62 18.32 -2.54
N GLN A 222 -5.95 18.61 -3.66
CA GLN A 222 -4.93 19.65 -3.65
C GLN A 222 -5.51 21.06 -3.52
N GLN A 223 -6.69 21.28 -4.09
CA GLN A 223 -7.39 22.56 -4.07
C GLN A 223 -8.15 22.71 -2.76
N GLU A 224 -9.30 22.06 -2.66
CA GLU A 224 -10.26 22.28 -1.57
C GLU A 224 -9.90 21.54 -0.27
N GLN A 225 -8.84 20.73 -0.24
CA GLN A 225 -8.44 19.92 0.92
C GLN A 225 -9.55 18.97 1.41
N TYR A 226 -10.43 18.50 0.52
CA TYR A 226 -11.45 17.54 0.88
C TYR A 226 -10.84 16.20 1.26
N SER A 227 -11.34 15.63 2.35
CA SER A 227 -11.04 14.25 2.73
C SER A 227 -12.09 13.29 2.15
N PRO A 228 -11.75 12.01 1.94
CA PRO A 228 -12.74 11.00 1.58
C PRO A 228 -13.93 10.94 2.53
N LEU A 229 -13.71 11.19 3.83
CA LEU A 229 -14.80 11.29 4.80
C LEU A 229 -15.68 12.51 4.55
N THR A 230 -15.09 13.66 4.23
CA THR A 230 -15.83 14.88 3.84
C THR A 230 -16.72 14.62 2.63
N VAL A 231 -16.18 13.95 1.60
CA VAL A 231 -16.93 13.60 0.38
C VAL A 231 -18.05 12.58 0.66
N LEU A 232 -17.82 11.60 1.54
CA LEU A 232 -18.89 10.70 1.97
C LEU A 232 -19.98 11.44 2.76
N CYS A 233 -19.61 12.39 3.61
CA CYS A 233 -20.54 13.13 4.46
C CYS A 233 -21.29 14.24 3.70
N SER A 234 -20.80 14.69 2.55
CA SER A 234 -21.53 15.63 1.68
C SER A 234 -22.71 14.98 0.93
N ARG A 235 -22.83 13.65 1.02
CA ARG A 235 -23.83 12.85 0.32
C ARG A 235 -25.00 12.50 1.22
N PRO A 236 -26.24 12.93 0.90
CA PRO A 236 -27.42 12.62 1.73
C PRO A 236 -27.83 11.13 1.68
N ASP A 237 -27.44 10.41 0.63
CA ASP A 237 -27.67 8.97 0.44
C ASP A 237 -26.57 8.09 1.04
N VAL A 238 -25.60 8.67 1.76
CA VAL A 238 -24.60 7.90 2.49
C VAL A 238 -25.28 7.05 3.57
N THR A 239 -24.86 5.80 3.71
CA THR A 239 -25.37 4.89 4.74
C THR A 239 -24.46 4.86 5.97
N GLU A 240 -25.00 4.48 7.13
CA GLU A 240 -24.18 4.41 8.36
C GLU A 240 -23.00 3.45 8.22
N GLU A 241 -23.18 2.32 7.53
CA GLU A 241 -22.13 1.32 7.32
C GLU A 241 -20.95 1.89 6.54
N GLN A 242 -21.24 2.74 5.54
CA GLN A 242 -20.22 3.39 4.71
C GLN A 242 -19.38 4.38 5.52
N VAL A 243 -20.03 5.17 6.38
CA VAL A 243 -19.33 6.10 7.28
C VAL A 243 -18.56 5.32 8.34
N LYS A 244 -19.15 4.28 8.94
CA LYS A 244 -18.46 3.38 9.90
C LYS A 244 -17.25 2.70 9.27
N GLN A 245 -17.33 2.28 8.00
CA GLN A 245 -16.23 1.68 7.28
C GLN A 245 -15.07 2.68 7.07
N ALA A 246 -15.37 3.91 6.66
CA ALA A 246 -14.34 4.95 6.55
C ALA A 246 -13.69 5.26 7.91
N LEU A 247 -14.47 5.35 8.98
CA LEU A 247 -13.95 5.54 10.33
C LEU A 247 -13.11 4.35 10.82
N PHE A 248 -13.53 3.11 10.52
CA PHE A 248 -12.78 1.89 10.83
C PHE A 248 -11.42 1.84 10.12
N LEU A 249 -11.36 2.36 8.89
CA LEU A 249 -10.11 2.52 8.15
C LEU A 249 -9.23 3.66 8.70
N GLY A 250 -9.71 4.47 9.64
CA GLY A 250 -8.92 5.52 10.30
C GLY A 250 -9.18 6.94 9.80
N ALA A 251 -10.34 7.21 9.20
CA ALA A 251 -10.71 8.55 8.75
C ALA A 251 -10.70 9.58 9.90
N HIS A 252 -10.06 10.72 9.66
CA HIS A 252 -9.97 11.82 10.62
C HIS A 252 -11.26 12.64 10.66
N LYS A 253 -12.05 12.43 11.72
CA LYS A 253 -13.30 13.19 11.99
C LYS A 253 -13.11 14.70 12.12
N PHE A 254 -11.92 15.13 12.55
CA PHE A 254 -11.58 16.52 12.88
C PHE A 254 -10.87 17.27 11.74
N HIS A 255 -10.68 16.61 10.59
CA HIS A 255 -10.08 17.26 9.43
C HIS A 255 -10.92 18.47 9.00
N ARG A 256 -10.25 19.54 8.61
CA ARG A 256 -10.85 20.78 8.11
C ARG A 256 -10.40 21.01 6.68
N ASP A 257 -11.35 21.27 5.80
CA ASP A 257 -11.07 21.69 4.43
C ASP A 257 -10.61 23.16 4.36
N GLU A 258 -10.47 23.68 3.14
CA GLU A 258 -10.05 25.07 2.90
C GLU A 258 -11.00 26.10 3.54
N ASP A 259 -12.31 25.81 3.58
CA ASP A 259 -13.34 26.65 4.19
C ASP A 259 -13.45 26.44 5.72
N GLY A 260 -12.58 25.62 6.30
CA GLY A 260 -12.60 25.29 7.72
C GLY A 260 -13.71 24.31 8.12
N CYS A 261 -14.48 23.80 7.15
CA CYS A 261 -15.57 22.87 7.37
C CYS A 261 -15.04 21.46 7.68
N THR A 262 -15.66 20.81 8.67
CA THR A 262 -15.40 19.40 8.99
C THR A 262 -16.40 18.49 8.32
N ALA A 263 -16.15 17.18 8.34
CA ALA A 263 -17.12 16.20 7.85
C ALA A 263 -18.52 16.34 8.49
N LEU A 264 -18.58 16.81 9.75
CA LEU A 264 -19.85 17.09 10.43
C LEU A 264 -20.56 18.34 9.89
N HIS A 265 -19.82 19.40 9.54
CA HIS A 265 -20.40 20.59 8.89
C HIS A 265 -21.01 20.23 7.53
N TRP A 266 -20.33 19.40 6.73
CA TRP A 266 -20.87 18.91 5.47
C TRP A 266 -22.11 18.03 5.65
N ALA A 267 -22.11 17.15 6.66
CA ALA A 267 -23.28 16.33 6.98
C ALA A 267 -24.48 17.20 7.38
N ALA A 268 -24.28 18.26 8.17
CA ALA A 268 -25.30 19.22 8.55
C ALA A 268 -25.81 20.04 7.35
N MET A 269 -24.90 20.61 6.56
CA MET A 269 -25.24 21.43 5.39
C MET A 269 -25.98 20.64 4.31
N LYS A 270 -25.64 19.35 4.12
CA LYS A 270 -26.24 18.49 3.08
C LYS A 270 -27.37 17.61 3.58
N GLY A 271 -27.73 17.67 4.87
CA GLY A 271 -28.80 16.87 5.46
C GLY A 271 -28.50 15.36 5.51
N ALA A 272 -27.22 14.97 5.64
CA ALA A 272 -26.80 13.57 5.68
C ALA A 272 -27.01 12.96 7.08
N VAL A 273 -28.25 12.52 7.34
CA VAL A 273 -28.70 11.97 8.64
C VAL A 273 -27.80 10.83 9.12
N ALA A 274 -27.50 9.85 8.27
CA ALA A 274 -26.67 8.71 8.65
C ALA A 274 -25.24 9.11 9.03
N ALA A 275 -24.66 10.10 8.34
CA ALA A 275 -23.34 10.63 8.67
C ALA A 275 -23.36 11.37 10.02
N ALA A 276 -24.35 12.22 10.25
CA ALA A 276 -24.50 12.94 11.51
C ALA A 276 -24.66 11.98 12.70
N THR A 277 -25.50 10.95 12.57
CA THR A 277 -25.67 9.89 13.58
C THR A 277 -24.35 9.20 13.90
N VAL A 278 -23.61 8.75 12.89
CA VAL A 278 -22.36 8.00 13.10
C VAL A 278 -21.24 8.88 13.66
N LEU A 279 -21.13 10.12 13.21
CA LEU A 279 -20.08 11.03 13.70
C LEU A 279 -20.31 11.44 15.15
N THR A 280 -21.57 11.56 15.58
CA THR A 280 -21.97 11.86 16.97
C THR A 280 -22.12 10.61 17.85
N SER A 281 -22.06 9.42 17.26
CA SER A 281 -22.01 8.15 17.96
C SER A 281 -20.56 7.83 18.37
N GLY A 282 -20.27 7.88 19.67
CA GLY A 282 -18.95 7.55 20.20
C GLY A 282 -18.64 8.24 21.52
N ASN A 283 -17.34 8.33 21.81
CA ASN A 283 -16.79 8.95 23.00
C ASN A 283 -17.23 10.42 23.14
N ASN A 284 -17.81 10.77 24.29
CA ASN A 284 -18.37 12.11 24.53
C ASN A 284 -17.35 13.22 24.32
N ARG A 285 -16.09 13.01 24.72
CA ARG A 285 -15.03 14.01 24.56
C ARG A 285 -14.72 14.33 23.10
N ASP A 286 -14.73 13.31 22.24
CA ASP A 286 -14.47 13.48 20.81
C ASP A 286 -15.66 14.14 20.12
N VAL A 287 -16.88 13.78 20.53
CA VAL A 287 -18.12 14.37 20.01
C VAL A 287 -18.27 15.82 20.45
N GLU A 288 -18.00 16.15 21.72
CA GLU A 288 -17.97 17.51 22.25
C GLU A 288 -17.00 18.38 21.45
N LYS A 289 -15.77 17.89 21.26
CA LYS A 289 -14.77 18.58 20.45
C LYS A 289 -15.24 18.80 19.02
N LEU A 290 -15.93 17.82 18.42
CA LEU A 290 -16.41 17.90 17.04
C LEU A 290 -17.57 18.89 16.89
N LEU A 291 -18.51 18.89 17.83
CA LEU A 291 -19.65 19.82 17.88
C LEU A 291 -19.22 21.27 18.11
N GLY A 292 -18.20 21.47 18.96
CA GLY A 292 -17.65 22.81 19.24
C GLY A 292 -16.71 23.36 18.16
N MET A 293 -16.46 22.62 17.08
CA MET A 293 -15.67 23.16 15.96
C MET A 293 -16.50 24.14 15.15
N GLN A 294 -15.88 25.25 14.78
CA GLN A 294 -16.45 26.25 13.89
C GLN A 294 -15.77 26.23 12.52
N ASP A 295 -16.56 26.47 11.48
CA ASP A 295 -16.10 26.72 10.11
C ASP A 295 -15.48 28.13 9.95
N GLY A 296 -15.13 28.50 8.71
CA GLY A 296 -14.57 29.82 8.36
C GLY A 296 -15.49 31.00 8.68
N ASP A 297 -16.82 30.78 8.68
CA ASP A 297 -17.84 31.78 9.03
C ASP A 297 -18.15 31.79 10.54
N LYS A 298 -17.38 31.04 11.34
CA LYS A 298 -17.55 30.87 12.78
C LYS A 298 -18.85 30.16 13.18
N LYS A 299 -19.46 29.43 12.26
CA LYS A 299 -20.68 28.66 12.51
C LYS A 299 -20.33 27.24 12.91
N THR A 300 -21.12 26.70 13.83
CA THR A 300 -21.09 25.29 14.22
C THR A 300 -21.96 24.44 13.29
N ALA A 301 -21.74 23.13 13.29
CA ALA A 301 -22.58 22.21 12.51
C ALA A 301 -24.08 22.31 12.87
N VAL A 302 -24.42 22.64 14.13
CA VAL A 302 -25.82 22.85 14.57
C VAL A 302 -26.42 24.08 13.92
N GLU A 303 -25.65 25.18 13.84
CA GLU A 303 -26.10 26.43 13.22
C GLU A 303 -26.29 26.24 11.71
N LEU A 304 -25.40 25.51 11.04
CA LEU A 304 -25.55 25.19 9.62
C LEU A 304 -26.78 24.32 9.34
N ALA A 305 -27.12 23.38 10.22
CA ALA A 305 -28.32 22.56 10.07
C ALA A 305 -29.61 23.41 10.11
N LYS A 306 -29.64 24.47 10.94
CA LYS A 306 -30.79 25.38 11.13
C LYS A 306 -31.06 26.30 9.95
N GLU A 307 -30.09 26.50 9.06
CA GLU A 307 -30.23 27.42 7.93
C GLU A 307 -31.15 26.86 6.83
N SER A 308 -31.38 25.55 6.83
CA SER A 308 -32.26 24.86 5.88
C SER A 308 -33.55 24.40 6.56
N ILE A 309 -34.66 24.46 5.83
CA ILE A 309 -36.00 24.05 6.30
C ILE A 309 -36.36 22.64 5.79
N GLU A 310 -35.42 21.95 5.13
CA GLU A 310 -35.66 20.60 4.65
C GLU A 310 -35.80 19.59 5.82
N PRO A 311 -36.69 18.60 5.71
CA PRO A 311 -36.95 17.64 6.81
C PRO A 311 -35.72 16.81 7.18
N THR A 312 -34.78 16.62 6.25
CA THR A 312 -33.49 15.96 6.51
C THR A 312 -32.59 16.82 7.40
N HIS A 313 -32.61 18.14 7.24
CA HIS A 313 -31.83 19.06 8.07
C HIS A 313 -32.42 19.20 9.47
N GLU A 314 -33.75 19.21 9.60
CA GLU A 314 -34.43 19.15 10.90
C GLU A 314 -34.06 17.87 11.68
N GLN A 315 -33.98 16.72 10.99
CA GLN A 315 -33.52 15.48 11.60
C GLN A 315 -32.06 15.55 12.04
N VAL A 316 -31.17 16.11 11.21
CA VAL A 316 -29.76 16.30 11.58
C VAL A 316 -29.65 17.24 12.79
N GLU A 317 -30.36 18.37 12.79
CA GLU A 317 -30.41 19.30 13.93
C GLU A 317 -30.81 18.58 15.22
N ALA A 318 -31.89 17.79 15.17
CA ALA A 318 -32.37 17.04 16.33
C ALA A 318 -31.31 16.05 16.85
N ILE A 319 -30.57 15.37 15.96
CA ILE A 319 -29.47 14.46 16.32
C ILE A 319 -28.33 15.22 17.00
N LEU A 320 -27.91 16.36 16.45
CA LEU A 320 -26.82 17.14 17.01
C LEU A 320 -27.20 17.71 18.40
N GLN A 321 -28.40 18.25 18.55
CA GLN A 321 -28.90 18.75 19.85
C GLN A 321 -29.05 17.62 20.88
N ALA A 322 -29.48 16.44 20.45
CA ALA A 322 -29.54 15.27 21.33
C ALA A 322 -28.14 14.87 21.80
N ALA A 323 -27.13 14.95 20.92
CA ALA A 323 -25.74 14.69 21.27
C ALA A 323 -25.19 15.73 22.27
N GLU A 324 -25.50 17.02 22.09
CA GLU A 324 -25.13 18.09 23.04
C GLU A 324 -25.74 17.83 24.43
N LYS A 325 -27.05 17.62 24.52
CA LYS A 325 -27.73 17.33 25.79
C LYS A 325 -27.18 16.08 26.47
N ARG A 326 -26.85 15.05 25.69
CA ARG A 326 -26.22 13.81 26.19
C ARG A 326 -24.86 14.08 26.84
N ILE A 327 -24.07 14.99 26.26
CA ILE A 327 -22.75 15.37 26.80
C ILE A 327 -22.94 16.21 28.06
N GLU A 328 -23.83 17.20 28.04
CA GLU A 328 -24.14 18.05 29.20
C GLU A 328 -24.60 17.22 30.41
N ALA A 329 -25.52 16.27 30.21
CA ALA A 329 -26.00 15.39 31.28
C ALA A 329 -24.86 14.55 31.88
N ALA A 330 -23.97 14.03 31.05
CA ALA A 330 -22.82 13.25 31.51
C ALA A 330 -21.79 14.10 32.29
N MET A 331 -21.71 15.41 32.03
CA MET A 331 -20.85 16.31 32.80
C MET A 331 -21.42 16.60 34.19
N VAL A 332 -22.74 16.74 34.30
CA VAL A 332 -23.44 16.97 35.58
C VAL A 332 -23.30 15.74 36.50
N GLU A 333 -23.45 14.53 35.98
CA GLU A 333 -23.30 13.29 36.77
C GLU A 333 -21.87 13.03 37.29
N ASN A 334 -20.84 13.64 36.69
CA ASN A 334 -19.45 13.51 37.16
C ASN A 334 -19.07 14.55 38.24
N LEU A 335 -19.98 15.47 38.56
CA LEU A 335 -19.78 16.54 39.55
C LEU A 335 -20.49 16.27 40.89
N ASP A 336 -21.37 15.27 40.94
CA ASP A 336 -22.04 14.75 42.15
C ASP A 336 -21.29 13.53 42.74
#